data_AF-A0A7Y7M556-F1
#
_entry.id   AF-A0A7Y7M556-F1
#
_cell.length_a   1.000
_cell.length_b   1.000
_cell.length_c   1.000
_cell.angle_alpha   90.00
_cell.angle_beta   90.00
_cell.angle_gamma   90.00
#
_symmetry.space_group_name_H-M   'P 1'
#
loop_
_entity.id
_entity.type
_entity.pdbx_description
1 polymer ?
#
loop_
_entity_poly.entity_id
_entity_poly.type
_entity_poly.pdbx_seq_one_letter_code
_entity_poly.pdbx_strand_id
1 'polypeptide(L)'
;MKRRYIVAYAGFFKRSAVLGVLLALGAFAPFPISARAADGLWAVYDSALRGAKYIDLTHVITPAMPVWAGFAPPVFGRAEAATAVPPFARQGQVFTYAASGFEASRYVLPTDQLGTQLDPPAHWAPEYPSIDELPPTYTLRPLVVIPMQDKVARDPGYQLQVADITAFEARHGRIPAGSVVFVRSDWSKGWPDPALARQDRFPGVSLAALQFLHLRRHILFHGHEPLDTDDTPTLEGEHWLMHHGYAQAEGLANLDQVGPTGCLVAIGYPKFQGGTGGYARYVAICPHDWPHGVAIGQVAEAPLPRSDRPLHWDARAGMRVR
;
A
#
# COMPACT_ATOMS: atom_id res chain seq x y z
N MET A 1 -61.59 62.23 -30.44
CA MET A 1 -61.43 63.72 -30.48
C MET A 1 -60.95 64.18 -29.11
N LYS A 2 -59.80 64.89 -29.01
CA LYS A 2 -59.04 65.18 -27.75
C LYS A 2 -58.43 63.88 -27.11
N ARG A 3 -57.18 63.77 -26.62
CA ARG A 3 -56.29 64.59 -25.74
C ARG A 3 -56.91 64.76 -24.33
N ARG A 4 -56.24 64.64 -23.18
CA ARG A 4 -54.83 64.67 -22.66
C ARG A 4 -54.82 63.96 -21.25
N TYR A 5 -53.77 63.70 -20.46
CA TYR A 5 -52.31 63.96 -20.48
C TYR A 5 -51.55 62.93 -19.55
N ILE A 6 -50.30 63.21 -19.17
CA ILE A 6 -49.53 62.61 -18.04
C ILE A 6 -49.27 63.70 -16.98
N VAL A 7 -49.17 63.35 -15.69
CA VAL A 7 -48.24 63.92 -14.66
C VAL A 7 -48.49 63.24 -13.30
N ALA A 8 -47.44 63.12 -12.46
CA ALA A 8 -47.51 62.62 -11.08
C ALA A 8 -47.10 63.72 -10.08
N TYR A 9 -47.38 63.55 -8.78
CA TYR A 9 -46.39 63.74 -7.69
C TYR A 9 -46.92 63.24 -6.32
N ALA A 10 -46.04 63.23 -5.31
CA ALA A 10 -46.20 62.56 -4.02
C ALA A 10 -47.19 63.24 -3.02
N GLY A 11 -47.65 62.45 -2.04
CA GLY A 11 -48.38 62.91 -0.85
C GLY A 11 -48.25 61.90 0.30
N PHE A 12 -47.64 62.31 1.41
CA PHE A 12 -47.19 61.41 2.49
C PHE A 12 -47.95 61.73 3.79
N PHE A 13 -48.76 60.79 4.35
CA PHE A 13 -48.78 60.45 5.80
C PHE A 13 -49.98 59.58 6.28
N LYS A 14 -49.71 58.86 7.39
CA LYS A 14 -50.62 58.46 8.50
C LYS A 14 -51.66 57.33 8.31
N ARG A 15 -51.17 56.14 8.68
CA ARG A 15 -51.65 55.30 9.80
C ARG A 15 -52.99 54.54 9.70
N SER A 16 -52.81 53.22 9.63
CA SER A 16 -53.39 52.23 10.56
C SER A 16 -54.82 51.73 10.35
N ALA A 17 -54.92 50.61 9.62
CA ALA A 17 -55.76 49.48 10.01
C ALA A 17 -54.94 48.19 9.81
N VAL A 18 -54.75 47.39 10.87
CA VAL A 18 -54.04 46.10 10.80
C VAL A 18 -55.06 45.00 11.04
N LEU A 19 -55.23 44.13 10.06
CA LEU A 19 -55.94 42.85 10.23
C LEU A 19 -54.86 41.74 10.29
N GLY A 20 -54.88 40.95 11.35
CA GLY A 20 -53.75 40.07 11.70
C GLY A 20 -53.70 38.76 10.91
N VAL A 21 -52.47 38.28 10.69
CA VAL A 21 -52.20 36.88 10.33
C VAL A 21 -51.55 36.21 11.55
N LEU A 22 -52.14 35.13 12.03
CA LEU A 22 -51.57 34.32 13.12
C LEU A 22 -50.41 33.48 12.59
N LEU A 23 -49.17 33.94 12.81
CA LEU A 23 -47.97 33.14 12.63
C LEU A 23 -47.88 32.09 13.74
N ALA A 24 -48.18 30.83 13.40
CA ALA A 24 -47.91 29.71 14.28
C ALA A 24 -46.40 29.51 14.42
N LEU A 25 -45.85 29.89 15.57
CA LEU A 25 -44.45 29.65 15.94
C LEU A 25 -44.24 28.16 16.20
N GLY A 26 -44.02 27.40 15.12
CA GLY A 26 -43.51 26.03 15.19
C GLY A 26 -42.15 26.06 15.87
N ALA A 27 -42.09 25.57 17.10
CA ALA A 27 -40.85 25.51 17.87
C ALA A 27 -39.91 24.47 17.24
N PHE A 28 -38.99 24.95 16.40
CA PHE A 28 -37.79 24.19 16.04
C PHE A 28 -36.96 23.98 17.30
N ALA A 29 -37.25 22.89 18.02
CA ALA A 29 -36.30 22.32 18.96
C ALA A 29 -35.01 22.06 18.16
N PRO A 30 -33.86 22.64 18.54
CA PRO A 30 -32.61 22.30 17.88
C PRO A 30 -32.38 20.82 18.13
N PHE A 31 -32.30 20.02 17.07
CA PHE A 31 -31.69 18.71 17.17
C PHE A 31 -30.32 18.91 17.84
N PRO A 32 -30.00 18.19 18.92
CA PRO A 32 -28.65 18.20 19.43
C PRO A 32 -27.79 17.55 18.34
N ILE A 33 -27.18 18.39 17.50
CA ILE A 33 -25.94 18.04 16.81
C ILE A 33 -24.99 17.73 17.95
N SER A 34 -24.91 16.44 18.29
CA SER A 34 -23.95 15.94 19.25
C SER A 34 -22.60 16.07 18.59
N ALA A 35 -22.03 17.26 18.70
CA ALA A 35 -20.63 17.54 18.50
C ALA A 35 -19.88 16.80 19.61
N ARG A 36 -19.85 15.46 19.45
CA ARG A 36 -19.05 14.53 20.21
C ARG A 36 -17.63 15.07 20.14
N ALA A 37 -17.17 15.63 21.26
CA ALA A 37 -15.90 16.35 21.35
C ALA A 37 -14.84 15.46 20.70
N ALA A 38 -14.14 15.99 19.69
CA ALA A 38 -13.49 15.18 18.66
C ALA A 38 -12.59 14.10 19.28
N ASP A 39 -13.10 12.87 19.35
CA ASP A 39 -12.38 11.76 19.95
C ASP A 39 -11.08 11.59 19.14
N GLY A 40 -9.93 11.72 19.81
CA GLY A 40 -8.63 11.68 19.12
C GLY A 40 -8.43 10.34 18.39
N LEU A 41 -7.42 10.27 17.51
CA LEU A 41 -7.16 9.07 16.68
C LEU A 41 -7.02 7.77 17.49
N TRP A 42 -6.75 7.85 18.80
CA TRP A 42 -6.78 6.72 19.73
C TRP A 42 -8.16 6.05 19.81
N ALA A 43 -9.27 6.78 19.75
CA ALA A 43 -10.60 6.19 19.75
C ALA A 43 -10.94 5.51 18.42
N VAL A 44 -10.46 6.05 17.29
CA VAL A 44 -10.54 5.37 15.98
C VAL A 44 -9.70 4.07 16.02
N TYR A 45 -8.52 4.13 16.64
CA TYR A 45 -7.73 2.93 16.90
C TYR A 45 -8.48 1.93 17.79
N ASP A 46 -9.00 2.35 18.95
CA ASP A 46 -9.67 1.45 19.91
C ASP A 46 -10.96 0.82 19.35
N SER A 47 -11.72 1.56 18.55
CA SER A 47 -13.02 1.11 18.00
C SER A 47 -12.92 0.35 16.67
N ALA A 48 -11.87 0.58 15.87
CA ALA A 48 -11.73 -0.03 14.54
C ALA A 48 -10.43 -0.80 14.34
N LEU A 49 -9.27 -0.24 14.71
CA LEU A 49 -7.96 -0.83 14.37
C LEU A 49 -7.47 -1.89 15.38
N ARG A 50 -7.75 -1.71 16.68
CA ARG A 50 -7.36 -2.64 17.76
C ARG A 50 -7.94 -4.03 17.53
N GLY A 51 -9.18 -4.11 17.08
CA GLY A 51 -9.86 -5.37 16.73
C GLY A 51 -9.63 -5.84 15.28
N ALA A 52 -9.00 -5.02 14.44
CA ALA A 52 -8.81 -5.33 13.02
C ALA A 52 -7.88 -6.52 12.79
N LYS A 53 -7.99 -7.12 11.61
CA LYS A 53 -7.15 -8.22 11.15
C LYS A 53 -5.98 -7.70 10.32
N TYR A 54 -4.77 -7.96 10.78
CA TYR A 54 -3.52 -7.61 10.13
C TYR A 54 -3.03 -8.81 9.31
N ILE A 55 -2.84 -8.60 8.00
CA ILE A 55 -2.40 -9.61 7.03
C ILE A 55 -1.09 -9.13 6.40
N ASP A 56 -0.06 -9.98 6.45
CA ASP A 56 1.25 -9.70 5.87
C ASP A 56 1.24 -9.93 4.35
N LEU A 57 1.52 -8.88 3.57
CA LEU A 57 1.53 -8.92 2.10
C LEU A 57 2.95 -8.85 1.52
N THR A 58 3.97 -9.11 2.34
CA THR A 58 5.39 -9.03 1.97
C THR A 58 6.07 -10.40 2.05
N HIS A 59 6.79 -10.77 1.00
CA HIS A 59 7.64 -11.95 0.98
C HIS A 59 8.88 -11.79 1.88
N VAL A 60 9.34 -12.89 2.47
CA VAL A 60 10.58 -12.91 3.27
C VAL A 60 11.80 -12.91 2.34
N ILE A 61 12.66 -11.91 2.48
CA ILE A 61 13.92 -11.83 1.74
C ILE A 61 14.87 -12.94 2.20
N THR A 62 15.36 -13.76 1.26
CA THR A 62 16.34 -14.84 1.53
C THR A 62 17.39 -14.94 0.39
N PRO A 63 18.55 -15.58 0.60
CA PRO A 63 19.56 -15.76 -0.44
C PRO A 63 19.14 -16.61 -1.65
N ALA A 64 18.01 -17.33 -1.56
CA ALA A 64 17.56 -18.31 -2.54
C ALA A 64 16.14 -18.02 -3.06
N MET A 65 15.73 -16.75 -3.04
CA MET A 65 14.43 -16.30 -3.52
C MET A 65 14.45 -15.89 -5.02
N PRO A 66 13.29 -15.64 -5.64
CA PRO A 66 13.21 -15.05 -6.97
C PRO A 66 13.78 -13.63 -7.01
N VAL A 67 14.58 -13.34 -8.03
CA VAL A 67 15.22 -12.05 -8.31
C VAL A 67 15.26 -11.90 -9.82
N TRP A 68 14.97 -10.70 -10.33
CA TRP A 68 14.98 -10.39 -11.77
C TRP A 68 16.33 -10.74 -12.42
N ALA A 69 16.29 -11.28 -13.64
CA ALA A 69 17.40 -12.07 -14.19
C ALA A 69 18.73 -11.29 -14.43
N GLY A 70 18.67 -9.96 -14.53
CA GLY A 70 19.87 -9.11 -14.64
C GLY A 70 20.51 -8.69 -13.30
N PHE A 71 19.88 -8.97 -12.16
CA PHE A 71 20.42 -8.67 -10.83
C PHE A 71 21.04 -9.91 -10.17
N ALA A 72 22.07 -9.69 -9.35
CA ALA A 72 22.66 -10.76 -8.55
C ALA A 72 21.78 -11.09 -7.33
N PRO A 73 21.70 -12.37 -6.90
CA PRO A 73 20.95 -12.75 -5.70
C PRO A 73 21.58 -12.18 -4.41
N PRO A 74 20.79 -11.91 -3.37
CA PRO A 74 21.28 -11.32 -2.13
C PRO A 74 22.17 -12.31 -1.35
N VAL A 75 23.31 -11.82 -0.84
CA VAL A 75 24.26 -12.63 -0.06
C VAL A 75 24.22 -12.19 1.40
N PHE A 76 23.66 -13.05 2.25
CA PHE A 76 23.63 -12.83 3.68
C PHE A 76 24.94 -13.29 4.34
N GLY A 77 25.21 -12.76 5.53
CA GLY A 77 26.40 -13.04 6.32
C GLY A 77 26.20 -12.66 7.79
N ARG A 78 27.26 -12.86 8.58
CA ARG A 78 27.33 -12.36 9.96
C ARG A 78 28.12 -11.04 9.95
N ALA A 79 27.79 -10.14 10.87
CA ALA A 79 28.52 -8.88 10.99
C ALA A 79 29.88 -9.09 11.68
N GLU A 80 30.88 -8.35 11.23
CA GLU A 80 32.23 -8.29 11.80
C GLU A 80 32.50 -6.91 12.39
N ALA A 81 33.27 -6.84 13.46
CA ALA A 81 33.62 -5.58 14.09
C ALA A 81 34.66 -4.82 13.25
N ALA A 82 34.27 -3.71 12.62
CA ALA A 82 35.15 -2.87 11.80
C ALA A 82 36.31 -2.24 12.60
N THR A 83 36.13 -2.08 13.91
CA THR A 83 37.13 -1.67 14.91
C THR A 83 37.02 -2.59 16.13
N ALA A 84 37.99 -2.53 17.05
CA ALA A 84 37.85 -3.24 18.33
C ALA A 84 36.81 -2.54 19.22
N VAL A 85 35.89 -3.33 19.79
CA VAL A 85 34.84 -2.85 20.71
C VAL A 85 34.86 -3.72 21.97
N PRO A 86 35.78 -3.48 22.92
CA PRO A 86 35.85 -4.25 24.16
C PRO A 86 34.58 -4.03 25.03
N PRO A 87 34.11 -5.06 25.77
CA PRO A 87 34.59 -6.45 25.78
C PRO A 87 34.06 -7.32 24.63
N PHE A 88 33.16 -6.81 23.80
CA PHE A 88 32.33 -7.58 22.86
C PHE A 88 33.07 -8.20 21.67
N ALA A 89 34.05 -7.50 21.09
CA ALA A 89 34.76 -7.96 19.89
C ALA A 89 36.14 -7.30 19.71
N ARG A 90 37.08 -8.03 19.10
CA ARG A 90 38.27 -7.45 18.46
C ARG A 90 37.95 -7.04 17.01
N GLN A 91 38.75 -6.17 16.42
CA GLN A 91 38.63 -5.83 14.99
C GLN A 91 38.71 -7.10 14.12
N GLY A 92 37.84 -7.20 13.11
CA GLY A 92 37.71 -8.37 12.23
C GLY A 92 37.04 -9.59 12.89
N GLN A 93 36.57 -9.49 14.14
CA GLN A 93 35.86 -10.59 14.80
C GLN A 93 34.37 -10.54 14.46
N VAL A 94 33.83 -11.70 14.05
CA VAL A 94 32.38 -11.91 13.88
C VAL A 94 31.67 -11.81 15.24
N PHE A 95 30.57 -11.05 15.31
CA PHE A 95 29.70 -11.02 16.49
C PHE A 95 28.93 -12.35 16.63
N THR A 96 29.14 -13.05 17.75
CA THR A 96 28.47 -14.33 18.04
C THR A 96 27.88 -14.35 19.45
N TYR A 97 26.77 -15.07 19.66
CA TYR A 97 26.15 -15.16 20.99
C TYR A 97 27.13 -15.65 22.07
N ALA A 98 28.02 -16.59 21.72
CA ALA A 98 28.99 -17.18 22.66
C ALA A 98 30.20 -16.27 22.95
N ALA A 99 30.67 -15.47 21.99
CA ALA A 99 31.88 -14.64 22.13
C ALA A 99 31.58 -13.17 22.46
N SER A 100 30.40 -12.68 22.08
CA SER A 100 30.01 -11.26 22.15
C SER A 100 28.72 -11.03 22.95
N GLY A 101 28.00 -12.08 23.34
CA GLY A 101 26.68 -11.98 23.98
C GLY A 101 25.52 -11.67 23.02
N PHE A 102 25.80 -11.27 21.78
CA PHE A 102 24.83 -10.97 20.73
C PHE A 102 25.38 -11.34 19.35
N GLU A 103 24.53 -11.33 18.33
CA GLU A 103 24.96 -11.34 16.93
C GLU A 103 24.32 -10.19 16.15
N ALA A 104 24.96 -9.80 15.06
CA ALA A 104 24.35 -8.99 14.01
C ALA A 104 24.53 -9.67 12.64
N SER A 105 23.76 -9.24 11.65
CA SER A 105 23.86 -9.72 10.26
C SER A 105 24.68 -8.76 9.41
N ARG A 106 25.33 -9.29 8.38
CA ARG A 106 25.77 -8.54 7.21
C ARG A 106 24.84 -8.92 6.05
N TYR A 107 24.37 -7.95 5.29
CA TYR A 107 23.56 -8.20 4.10
C TYR A 107 24.24 -7.52 2.90
N VAL A 108 24.44 -8.26 1.82
CA VAL A 108 24.69 -7.70 0.48
C VAL A 108 23.37 -7.84 -0.26
N LEU A 109 22.73 -6.71 -0.53
CA LEU A 109 21.55 -6.61 -1.37
C LEU A 109 22.03 -5.89 -2.65
N PRO A 110 22.22 -6.60 -3.79
CA PRO A 110 22.93 -6.04 -4.96
C PRO A 110 22.15 -4.96 -5.73
N THR A 111 20.90 -4.72 -5.37
CA THR A 111 19.96 -3.80 -6.00
C THR A 111 18.90 -3.40 -4.96
N ASP A 112 18.31 -2.21 -5.10
CA ASP A 112 17.12 -1.78 -4.35
C ASP A 112 15.81 -2.33 -4.94
N GLN A 113 15.87 -2.79 -6.20
CA GLN A 113 14.85 -3.58 -6.90
C GLN A 113 14.91 -5.06 -6.46
N LEU A 114 14.35 -5.39 -5.28
CA LEU A 114 14.48 -6.70 -4.65
C LEU A 114 13.30 -7.14 -3.78
N GLY A 115 12.54 -8.13 -4.27
CA GLY A 115 11.49 -8.81 -3.50
C GLY A 115 10.16 -8.09 -3.55
N THR A 116 9.45 -7.98 -2.42
CA THR A 116 8.28 -7.10 -2.33
C THR A 116 8.76 -5.65 -2.21
N GLN A 117 8.32 -4.76 -3.09
CA GLN A 117 8.94 -3.45 -3.29
C GLN A 117 7.96 -2.30 -3.59
N LEU A 118 8.46 -1.07 -3.45
CA LEU A 118 7.80 0.18 -3.81
C LEU A 118 8.74 0.97 -4.73
N ASP A 119 8.31 1.20 -5.97
CA ASP A 119 9.15 1.88 -6.95
C ASP A 119 8.78 3.35 -7.03
N PRO A 120 9.74 4.27 -6.77
CA PRO A 120 9.55 5.69 -6.96
C PRO A 120 9.67 6.03 -8.47
N PRO A 121 8.98 7.08 -8.96
CA PRO A 121 9.10 7.55 -10.34
C PRO A 121 10.53 7.76 -10.85
N ALA A 122 11.47 8.14 -9.97
CA ALA A 122 12.89 8.26 -10.28
C ALA A 122 13.55 6.98 -10.80
N HIS A 123 12.90 5.81 -10.70
CA HIS A 123 13.44 4.55 -11.22
C HIS A 123 13.77 4.64 -12.72
N TRP A 124 12.89 5.28 -13.51
CA TRP A 124 13.09 5.53 -14.95
C TRP A 124 13.14 7.02 -15.30
N ALA A 125 12.53 7.89 -14.48
CA ALA A 125 12.30 9.30 -14.79
C ALA A 125 12.94 10.22 -13.72
N PRO A 126 14.25 10.53 -13.82
CA PRO A 126 15.03 11.19 -12.76
C PRO A 126 14.63 12.66 -12.48
N GLU A 127 13.70 13.21 -13.26
CA GLU A 127 13.04 14.49 -13.00
C GLU A 127 11.90 14.42 -11.95
N TYR A 128 11.49 13.22 -11.53
CA TYR A 128 10.46 12.97 -10.53
C TYR A 128 11.05 12.43 -9.20
N PRO A 129 10.26 12.39 -8.10
CA PRO A 129 10.75 11.99 -6.77
C PRO A 129 11.38 10.59 -6.71
N SER A 130 12.48 10.51 -5.97
CA SER A 130 13.13 9.28 -5.49
C SER A 130 12.51 8.75 -4.18
N ILE A 131 12.93 7.56 -3.70
CA ILE A 131 12.27 6.85 -2.60
C ILE A 131 12.21 7.67 -1.30
N ASP A 132 13.19 8.52 -1.01
CA ASP A 132 13.22 9.38 0.17
C ASP A 132 12.48 10.73 0.00
N GLU A 133 12.07 11.05 -1.21
CA GLU A 133 11.26 12.23 -1.53
C GLU A 133 9.74 11.93 -1.50
N LEU A 134 9.35 10.64 -1.53
CA LEU A 134 7.95 10.22 -1.39
C LEU A 134 7.34 10.74 -0.07
N PRO A 135 6.16 11.40 -0.10
CA PRO A 135 5.61 12.06 1.07
C PRO A 135 5.11 11.04 2.10
N PRO A 136 5.28 11.28 3.42
CA PRO A 136 4.87 10.35 4.49
C PRO A 136 3.40 9.94 4.48
N THR A 137 2.54 10.63 3.73
CA THR A 137 1.15 10.22 3.54
C THR A 137 1.01 8.87 2.83
N TYR A 138 2.02 8.35 2.12
CA TYR A 138 1.99 7.00 1.55
C TYR A 138 1.76 5.91 2.61
N THR A 139 2.10 6.15 3.89
CA THR A 139 2.12 5.14 4.96
C THR A 139 0.78 4.47 5.32
N LEU A 140 -0.38 5.07 4.98
CA LEU A 140 -1.69 4.47 5.22
C LEU A 140 -2.72 4.91 4.17
N ARG A 141 -3.40 3.94 3.54
CA ARG A 141 -4.43 4.17 2.51
C ARG A 141 -5.58 3.16 2.53
N PRO A 142 -6.76 3.51 1.95
CA PRO A 142 -7.75 2.51 1.56
C PRO A 142 -7.15 1.53 0.55
N LEU A 143 -7.39 0.24 0.76
CA LEU A 143 -6.94 -0.82 -0.13
C LEU A 143 -8.11 -1.36 -0.96
N VAL A 144 -7.85 -1.55 -2.25
CA VAL A 144 -8.70 -2.27 -3.20
C VAL A 144 -7.89 -3.43 -3.76
N VAL A 145 -8.47 -4.63 -3.82
CA VAL A 145 -7.83 -5.81 -4.42
C VAL A 145 -8.69 -6.30 -5.58
N ILE A 146 -8.18 -6.22 -6.81
CA ILE A 146 -8.87 -6.65 -8.03
C ILE A 146 -8.45 -8.10 -8.35
N PRO A 147 -9.35 -9.10 -8.21
CA PRO A 147 -9.04 -10.48 -8.54
C PRO A 147 -9.07 -10.75 -10.05
N MET A 148 -7.97 -11.31 -10.57
CA MET A 148 -7.88 -11.86 -11.92
C MET A 148 -7.30 -13.29 -11.98
N GLN A 149 -6.97 -13.91 -10.84
CA GLN A 149 -6.35 -15.25 -10.76
C GLN A 149 -7.09 -16.33 -11.59
N ASP A 150 -8.42 -16.31 -11.66
CA ASP A 150 -9.21 -17.24 -12.47
C ASP A 150 -8.86 -17.15 -13.97
N LYS A 151 -8.46 -15.97 -14.44
CA LYS A 151 -8.01 -15.74 -15.82
C LYS A 151 -6.56 -16.14 -16.02
N VAL A 152 -5.70 -15.86 -15.04
CA VAL A 152 -4.30 -16.30 -15.02
C VAL A 152 -4.21 -17.83 -15.10
N ALA A 153 -5.12 -18.53 -14.43
CA ALA A 153 -5.28 -19.99 -14.53
C ALA A 153 -5.75 -20.51 -15.91
N ARG A 154 -6.06 -19.62 -16.87
CA ARG A 154 -6.43 -19.94 -18.27
C ARG A 154 -5.44 -19.38 -19.29
N ASP A 155 -4.80 -18.26 -18.98
CA ASP A 155 -3.72 -17.61 -19.73
C ASP A 155 -2.71 -17.08 -18.69
N PRO A 156 -1.58 -17.77 -18.47
CA PRO A 156 -0.60 -17.37 -17.45
C PRO A 156 -0.05 -15.95 -17.61
N GLY A 157 -0.10 -15.38 -18.81
CA GLY A 157 0.26 -13.98 -19.07
C GLY A 157 -0.95 -13.08 -19.25
N TYR A 158 -2.03 -13.31 -18.50
CA TYR A 158 -3.22 -12.45 -18.60
C TYR A 158 -2.95 -11.05 -18.03
N GLN A 159 -2.94 -10.05 -18.92
CA GLN A 159 -2.83 -8.63 -18.57
C GLN A 159 -4.19 -8.06 -18.15
N LEU A 160 -4.30 -7.44 -16.96
CA LEU A 160 -5.55 -6.85 -16.46
C LEU A 160 -6.13 -5.82 -17.45
N GLN A 161 -7.44 -5.88 -17.70
CA GLN A 161 -8.12 -5.03 -18.68
C GLN A 161 -9.04 -3.98 -18.05
N VAL A 162 -9.30 -2.88 -18.77
CA VAL A 162 -10.28 -1.85 -18.36
C VAL A 162 -11.68 -2.44 -18.11
N ALA A 163 -12.07 -3.46 -18.89
CA ALA A 163 -13.32 -4.19 -18.70
C ALA A 163 -13.43 -4.90 -17.34
N ASP A 164 -12.29 -5.30 -16.75
CA ASP A 164 -12.26 -5.98 -15.46
C ASP A 164 -12.41 -4.99 -14.32
N ILE A 165 -11.78 -3.82 -14.45
CA ILE A 165 -11.96 -2.71 -13.52
C ILE A 165 -13.44 -2.26 -13.52
N THR A 166 -14.09 -2.14 -14.68
CA THR A 166 -15.52 -1.78 -14.71
C THR A 166 -16.44 -2.89 -14.21
N ALA A 167 -16.14 -4.16 -14.50
CA ALA A 167 -16.89 -5.30 -13.95
C ALA A 167 -16.68 -5.48 -12.43
N PHE A 168 -15.51 -5.11 -11.92
CA PHE A 168 -15.22 -5.02 -10.49
C PHE A 168 -16.04 -3.91 -9.83
N GLU A 169 -16.02 -2.69 -10.37
CA GLU A 169 -16.76 -1.56 -9.81
C GLU A 169 -18.28 -1.76 -9.82
N ALA A 170 -18.80 -2.46 -10.83
CA ALA A 170 -20.21 -2.85 -10.89
C ALA A 170 -20.66 -3.79 -9.74
N ARG A 171 -19.71 -4.46 -9.06
CA ARG A 171 -19.98 -5.35 -7.91
C ARG A 171 -19.58 -4.75 -6.57
N HIS A 172 -18.47 -4.01 -6.52
CA HIS A 172 -17.82 -3.58 -5.26
C HIS A 172 -17.88 -2.06 -5.03
N GLY A 173 -18.51 -1.31 -5.94
CA GLY A 173 -18.54 0.15 -5.93
C GLY A 173 -17.34 0.78 -6.64
N ARG A 174 -17.42 2.08 -6.90
CA ARG A 174 -16.35 2.84 -7.59
C ARG A 174 -15.07 2.85 -6.75
N ILE A 175 -13.93 2.61 -7.39
CA ILE A 175 -12.59 2.72 -6.79
C ILE A 175 -12.40 4.16 -6.27
N PRO A 176 -12.10 4.36 -4.97
CA PRO A 176 -11.92 5.69 -4.39
C PRO A 176 -10.68 6.42 -4.92
N ALA A 177 -10.75 7.73 -5.06
CA ALA A 177 -9.55 8.53 -5.31
C ALA A 177 -8.58 8.45 -4.12
N GLY A 178 -7.29 8.40 -4.41
CA GLY A 178 -6.22 8.25 -3.44
C GLY A 178 -6.07 6.84 -2.83
N SER A 179 -6.90 5.86 -3.20
CA SER A 179 -6.71 4.46 -2.76
C SER A 179 -5.46 3.83 -3.37
N VAL A 180 -5.03 2.70 -2.80
CA VAL A 180 -4.05 1.80 -3.41
C VAL A 180 -4.82 0.64 -4.04
N VAL A 181 -4.42 0.24 -5.26
CA VAL A 181 -5.09 -0.85 -6.01
C VAL A 181 -4.08 -1.97 -6.26
N PHE A 182 -4.25 -3.10 -5.58
CA PHE A 182 -3.48 -4.31 -5.83
C PHE A 182 -4.24 -5.26 -6.76
N VAL A 183 -3.52 -5.96 -7.63
CA VAL A 183 -4.06 -6.87 -8.62
C VAL A 183 -3.66 -8.30 -8.27
N ARG A 184 -4.64 -9.11 -7.87
CA ARG A 184 -4.43 -10.51 -7.46
C ARG A 184 -4.41 -11.42 -8.69
N SER A 185 -3.31 -12.14 -8.85
CA SER A 185 -3.04 -13.13 -9.88
C SER A 185 -2.82 -14.56 -9.33
N ASP A 186 -2.58 -14.69 -8.03
CA ASP A 186 -2.02 -15.88 -7.36
C ASP A 186 -0.63 -16.31 -7.89
N TRP A 187 0.11 -15.42 -8.57
CA TRP A 187 1.49 -15.68 -9.02
C TRP A 187 2.46 -15.84 -7.84
N SER A 188 2.21 -15.15 -6.72
CA SER A 188 2.98 -15.28 -5.47
C SER A 188 2.98 -16.70 -4.89
N LYS A 189 2.10 -17.59 -5.36
CA LYS A 189 2.07 -19.01 -4.97
C LYS A 189 3.25 -19.82 -5.53
N GLY A 190 4.01 -19.29 -6.50
CA GLY A 190 5.28 -19.87 -6.95
C GLY A 190 6.47 -19.54 -6.03
N TRP A 191 6.34 -18.59 -5.11
CA TRP A 191 7.43 -18.15 -4.24
C TRP A 191 7.78 -19.26 -3.22
N PRO A 192 9.06 -19.57 -2.95
CA PRO A 192 10.27 -18.81 -3.31
C PRO A 192 11.09 -19.39 -4.48
N ASP A 193 10.54 -20.17 -5.42
CA ASP A 193 11.35 -20.81 -6.46
C ASP A 193 12.00 -19.77 -7.41
N PRO A 194 13.35 -19.68 -7.50
CA PRO A 194 14.02 -18.74 -8.41
C PRO A 194 13.72 -18.92 -9.90
N ALA A 195 13.09 -20.01 -10.31
CA ALA A 195 12.56 -20.17 -11.67
C ALA A 195 11.34 -19.25 -11.96
N LEU A 196 10.66 -18.75 -10.92
CA LEU A 196 9.52 -17.85 -11.03
C LEU A 196 9.88 -16.53 -11.72
N ALA A 197 11.02 -15.93 -11.35
CA ALA A 197 11.57 -14.70 -11.96
C ALA A 197 12.29 -14.93 -13.31
N ARG A 198 11.94 -16.00 -14.03
CA ARG A 198 12.50 -16.39 -15.34
C ARG A 198 11.42 -16.84 -16.32
N GLN A 199 10.18 -16.43 -16.07
CA GLN A 199 9.04 -16.75 -16.92
C GLN A 199 8.90 -15.65 -17.98
N ASP A 200 9.07 -15.99 -19.26
CA ASP A 200 8.92 -15.01 -20.36
C ASP A 200 7.47 -14.50 -20.54
N ARG A 201 6.50 -15.10 -19.82
CA ARG A 201 5.11 -14.64 -19.72
C ARG A 201 4.61 -14.75 -18.28
N PHE A 202 4.09 -13.65 -17.76
CA PHE A 202 3.55 -13.50 -16.41
C PHE A 202 2.37 -12.52 -16.42
N PRO A 203 1.49 -12.54 -15.39
CA PRO A 203 0.23 -11.79 -15.42
C PRO A 203 0.39 -10.37 -14.85
N GLY A 204 0.23 -9.35 -15.68
CA GLY A 204 0.47 -7.95 -15.32
C GLY A 204 -0.75 -7.03 -15.43
N VAL A 205 -0.50 -5.74 -15.66
CA VAL A 205 -1.54 -4.71 -15.84
C VAL A 205 -1.34 -3.95 -17.14
N SER A 206 -2.30 -4.06 -18.07
CA SER A 206 -2.17 -3.39 -19.37
C SER A 206 -2.10 -1.86 -19.24
N LEU A 207 -1.34 -1.21 -20.13
CA LEU A 207 -1.20 0.25 -20.18
C LEU A 207 -2.55 0.99 -20.17
N ALA A 208 -3.57 0.47 -20.87
CA ALA A 208 -4.91 1.01 -20.86
C ALA A 208 -5.61 0.91 -19.48
N ALA A 209 -5.37 -0.17 -18.73
CA ALA A 209 -5.86 -0.34 -17.36
C ALA A 209 -5.14 0.60 -16.38
N LEU A 210 -3.82 0.74 -16.48
CA LEU A 210 -3.02 1.70 -15.70
C LEU A 210 -3.52 3.14 -15.92
N GLN A 211 -3.62 3.57 -17.19
CA GLN A 211 -4.17 4.88 -17.55
C GLN A 211 -5.60 5.07 -17.03
N PHE A 212 -6.45 4.04 -17.05
CA PHE A 212 -7.80 4.14 -16.51
C PHE A 212 -7.82 4.31 -14.98
N LEU A 213 -7.01 3.57 -14.24
CA LEU A 213 -6.90 3.70 -12.79
C LEU A 213 -6.35 5.09 -12.41
N HIS A 214 -5.21 5.48 -12.96
CA HIS A 214 -4.53 6.72 -12.61
C HIS A 214 -5.27 7.96 -13.13
N LEU A 215 -5.64 8.01 -14.41
CA LEU A 215 -6.25 9.19 -15.03
C LEU A 215 -7.78 9.27 -14.85
N ARG A 216 -8.47 8.18 -14.52
CA ARG A 216 -9.94 8.15 -14.38
C ARG A 216 -10.45 7.71 -13.01
N ARG A 217 -9.61 7.20 -12.11
CA ARG A 217 -9.94 6.97 -10.69
C ARG A 217 -9.05 7.75 -9.73
N HIS A 218 -7.90 8.25 -10.17
CA HIS A 218 -6.98 9.07 -9.38
C HIS A 218 -6.49 8.32 -8.13
N ILE A 219 -6.14 7.05 -8.31
CA ILE A 219 -5.51 6.21 -7.28
C ILE A 219 -4.12 6.77 -6.93
N LEU A 220 -3.58 6.41 -5.77
CA LEU A 220 -2.23 6.83 -5.36
C LEU A 220 -1.18 6.08 -6.18
N PHE A 221 -1.21 4.74 -6.13
CA PHE A 221 -0.37 3.85 -6.91
C PHE A 221 -1.07 2.48 -7.06
N HIS A 222 -0.62 1.71 -8.05
CA HIS A 222 -1.08 0.34 -8.33
C HIS A 222 -0.02 -0.68 -7.89
N GLY A 223 -0.38 -1.95 -7.73
CA GLY A 223 0.62 -3.01 -7.56
C GLY A 223 0.12 -4.41 -7.91
N HIS A 224 1.04 -5.35 -8.03
CA HIS A 224 0.81 -6.70 -8.55
C HIS A 224 1.77 -7.73 -7.89
N GLU A 225 1.57 -9.03 -8.17
CA GLU A 225 2.35 -10.12 -7.56
C GLU A 225 3.68 -10.46 -8.28
N PRO A 226 3.81 -10.31 -9.62
CA PRO A 226 5.11 -10.37 -10.33
C PRO A 226 6.15 -9.32 -9.92
N LEU A 227 7.33 -9.37 -10.56
CA LEU A 227 8.49 -8.48 -10.34
C LEU A 227 8.75 -7.56 -11.56
N ASP A 228 7.72 -7.35 -12.38
CA ASP A 228 7.70 -6.54 -13.60
C ASP A 228 6.22 -6.18 -13.88
N THR A 229 5.90 -4.97 -14.35
CA THR A 229 4.50 -4.49 -14.54
C THR A 229 3.67 -5.29 -15.54
N ASP A 230 4.28 -5.66 -16.66
CA ASP A 230 3.64 -6.23 -17.84
C ASP A 230 4.65 -7.05 -18.66
N ASP A 231 4.18 -8.01 -19.48
CA ASP A 231 5.06 -8.88 -20.27
C ASP A 231 5.41 -8.32 -21.67
N THR A 232 5.43 -6.98 -21.82
CA THR A 232 5.83 -6.36 -23.10
C THR A 232 7.36 -6.22 -23.22
N PRO A 233 7.93 -6.26 -24.44
CA PRO A 233 9.39 -6.22 -24.64
C PRO A 233 10.11 -4.93 -24.19
N THR A 234 9.37 -3.93 -23.69
CA THR A 234 9.89 -2.63 -23.24
C THR A 234 9.23 -2.12 -21.95
N LEU A 235 8.47 -2.97 -21.24
CA LEU A 235 7.72 -2.62 -20.03
C LEU A 235 6.90 -1.32 -20.20
N GLU A 236 6.02 -1.28 -21.23
CA GLU A 236 5.34 -0.05 -21.64
C GLU A 236 4.44 0.55 -20.54
N GLY A 237 3.93 -0.28 -19.63
CA GLY A 237 3.16 0.14 -18.46
C GLY A 237 4.02 0.83 -17.42
N GLU A 238 5.17 0.24 -17.06
CA GLU A 238 6.12 0.81 -16.11
C GLU A 238 6.72 2.13 -16.63
N HIS A 239 7.24 2.11 -17.87
CA HIS A 239 7.76 3.30 -18.55
C HIS A 239 6.72 4.43 -18.58
N TRP A 240 5.43 4.11 -18.79
CA TRP A 240 4.37 5.11 -18.72
C TRP A 240 4.16 5.63 -17.30
N LEU A 241 4.06 4.76 -16.28
CA LEU A 241 3.85 5.15 -14.89
C LEU A 241 4.93 6.13 -14.40
N MET A 242 6.20 5.75 -14.57
CA MET A 242 7.33 6.49 -14.03
C MET A 242 7.46 7.87 -14.67
N HIS A 243 7.41 7.96 -16.01
CA HIS A 243 7.44 9.26 -16.72
C HIS A 243 6.17 10.12 -16.53
N HIS A 244 5.13 9.61 -15.84
CA HIS A 244 3.95 10.39 -15.42
C HIS A 244 3.90 10.63 -13.90
N GLY A 245 4.98 10.33 -13.17
CA GLY A 245 5.11 10.61 -11.74
C GLY A 245 4.32 9.66 -10.83
N TYR A 246 4.00 8.46 -11.31
CA TYR A 246 3.31 7.43 -10.54
C TYR A 246 4.27 6.36 -10.04
N ALA A 247 4.17 6.05 -8.74
CA ALA A 247 4.82 4.89 -8.15
C ALA A 247 4.05 3.59 -8.49
N GLN A 248 4.65 2.45 -8.15
CA GLN A 248 3.99 1.14 -8.13
C GLN A 248 4.47 0.25 -6.97
N ALA A 249 3.88 -0.93 -6.83
CA ALA A 249 4.39 -1.98 -5.94
C ALA A 249 4.39 -3.36 -6.60
N GLU A 250 5.51 -4.07 -6.45
CA GLU A 250 5.74 -5.37 -7.06
C GLU A 250 6.08 -6.43 -5.99
N GLY A 251 6.09 -7.70 -6.38
CA GLY A 251 6.40 -8.83 -5.52
C GLY A 251 5.42 -9.00 -4.36
N LEU A 252 4.16 -8.60 -4.53
CA LEU A 252 3.14 -8.66 -3.47
C LEU A 252 2.77 -10.11 -3.13
N ALA A 253 2.67 -10.41 -1.84
CA ALA A 253 2.25 -11.71 -1.32
C ALA A 253 0.81 -11.71 -0.80
N ASN A 254 0.21 -12.90 -0.68
CA ASN A 254 -1.01 -13.14 0.12
C ASN A 254 -2.26 -12.32 -0.25
N LEU A 255 -2.35 -11.79 -1.47
CA LEU A 255 -3.53 -11.04 -1.93
C LEU A 255 -4.81 -11.90 -1.96
N ASP A 256 -4.68 -13.22 -1.95
CA ASP A 256 -5.78 -14.17 -1.78
C ASP A 256 -6.46 -14.12 -0.41
N GLN A 257 -5.77 -13.61 0.60
CA GLN A 257 -6.29 -13.48 1.96
C GLN A 257 -7.07 -12.17 2.19
N VAL A 258 -7.08 -11.25 1.21
CA VAL A 258 -7.59 -9.88 1.36
C VAL A 258 -8.93 -9.69 0.62
N GLY A 259 -9.81 -8.88 1.21
CA GLY A 259 -11.11 -8.57 0.62
C GLY A 259 -11.01 -7.61 -0.59
N PRO A 260 -11.95 -7.68 -1.56
CA PRO A 260 -11.99 -6.77 -2.71
C PRO A 260 -11.93 -5.28 -2.33
N THR A 261 -12.65 -4.90 -1.27
CA THR A 261 -12.70 -3.55 -0.70
C THR A 261 -12.90 -3.63 0.82
N GLY A 262 -12.71 -2.50 1.52
CA GLY A 262 -13.02 -2.38 2.95
C GLY A 262 -11.85 -2.57 3.91
N CYS A 263 -10.69 -3.04 3.41
CA CYS A 263 -9.44 -3.01 4.15
C CYS A 263 -8.68 -1.69 3.92
N LEU A 264 -7.75 -1.37 4.83
CA LEU A 264 -6.66 -0.42 4.58
C LEU A 264 -5.38 -1.17 4.21
N VAL A 265 -4.39 -0.48 3.67
CA VAL A 265 -3.00 -0.94 3.59
C VAL A 265 -2.10 0.03 4.37
N ALA A 266 -1.31 -0.52 5.30
CA ALA A 266 -0.19 0.16 5.92
C ALA A 266 1.09 -0.16 5.14
N ILE A 267 1.92 0.87 4.93
CA ILE A 267 3.05 0.84 4.00
C ILE A 267 4.29 1.40 4.70
N GLY A 268 5.38 0.63 4.71
CA GLY A 268 6.68 1.08 5.22
C GLY A 268 7.84 0.61 4.34
N TYR A 269 8.78 1.51 4.05
CA TYR A 269 9.94 1.27 3.19
C TYR A 269 11.17 2.01 3.77
N PRO A 270 12.40 1.54 3.53
CA PRO A 270 13.61 2.25 3.91
C PRO A 270 13.69 3.61 3.22
N LYS A 271 14.17 4.62 3.96
CA LYS A 271 14.38 5.97 3.44
C LYS A 271 15.81 6.13 2.91
N PHE A 272 16.14 5.45 1.81
CA PHE A 272 17.45 5.55 1.15
C PHE A 272 17.58 6.85 0.36
N GLN A 273 18.59 7.67 0.68
CA GLN A 273 18.78 8.98 0.04
C GLN A 273 19.12 8.84 -1.44
N GLY A 274 18.24 9.35 -2.32
CA GLY A 274 18.36 9.22 -3.78
C GLY A 274 18.11 7.82 -4.32
N GLY A 275 17.42 6.94 -3.55
CA GLY A 275 17.15 5.56 -3.96
C GLY A 275 16.13 5.45 -5.11
N THR A 276 16.41 4.55 -6.05
CA THR A 276 15.64 4.31 -7.28
C THR A 276 14.62 3.17 -7.15
N GLY A 277 14.64 2.44 -6.04
CA GLY A 277 13.65 1.45 -5.63
C GLY A 277 13.55 1.42 -4.10
N GLY A 278 12.85 0.43 -3.55
CA GLY A 278 12.83 0.22 -2.11
C GLY A 278 12.05 -1.00 -1.64
N TYR A 279 12.72 -1.88 -0.90
CA TYR A 279 12.09 -3.02 -0.23
C TYR A 279 10.91 -2.55 0.64
N ALA A 280 9.71 -3.10 0.43
CA ALA A 280 8.49 -2.58 0.99
C ALA A 280 7.76 -3.61 1.88
N ARG A 281 7.35 -3.13 3.05
CA ARG A 281 6.51 -3.85 4.02
C ARG A 281 5.06 -3.40 3.86
N TYR A 282 4.26 -4.25 3.25
CA TYR A 282 2.82 -4.06 3.09
C TYR A 282 2.06 -4.91 4.12
N VAL A 283 1.13 -4.28 4.83
CA VAL A 283 0.24 -4.97 5.76
C VAL A 283 -1.19 -4.50 5.50
N ALA A 284 -2.07 -5.41 5.06
CA ALA A 284 -3.50 -5.11 4.99
C ALA A 284 -4.11 -5.10 6.40
N ILE A 285 -4.99 -4.15 6.65
CA ILE A 285 -5.74 -3.99 7.90
C ILE A 285 -7.22 -4.11 7.55
N CYS A 286 -7.79 -5.30 7.78
CA CYS A 286 -9.15 -5.66 7.40
C CYS A 286 -10.10 -5.69 8.62
N PRO A 287 -11.43 -5.71 8.42
CA PRO A 287 -12.42 -5.78 9.50
C PRO A 287 -12.19 -6.91 10.51
N HIS A 288 -12.68 -6.72 11.74
CA HIS A 288 -12.43 -7.64 12.87
C HIS A 288 -12.90 -9.09 12.67
N ASP A 289 -13.95 -9.24 11.87
CA ASP A 289 -14.68 -10.43 11.48
C ASP A 289 -14.09 -11.11 10.23
N TRP A 290 -13.02 -10.53 9.67
CA TRP A 290 -12.33 -11.09 8.52
C TRP A 290 -11.64 -12.44 8.86
N PRO A 291 -11.74 -13.48 8.00
CA PRO A 291 -11.30 -14.83 8.34
C PRO A 291 -9.77 -15.03 8.32
N HIS A 292 -9.02 -14.10 7.71
CA HIS A 292 -7.56 -14.17 7.59
C HIS A 292 -6.87 -13.13 8.48
N GLY A 293 -5.58 -13.36 8.77
CA GLY A 293 -4.75 -12.45 9.57
C GLY A 293 -4.91 -12.58 11.08
N VAL A 294 -4.16 -11.75 11.81
CA VAL A 294 -4.13 -11.72 13.28
C VAL A 294 -4.60 -10.37 13.79
N ALA A 295 -5.34 -10.36 14.90
CA ALA A 295 -5.67 -9.13 15.63
C ALA A 295 -4.60 -8.80 16.68
N ILE A 296 -4.52 -7.52 17.08
CA ILE A 296 -3.65 -7.06 18.17
C ILE A 296 -4.08 -7.77 19.47
N GLY A 297 -3.13 -8.31 20.22
CA GLY A 297 -3.37 -9.16 21.39
C GLY A 297 -3.88 -10.58 21.09
N GLN A 298 -4.11 -10.97 19.82
CA GLN A 298 -4.43 -12.37 19.47
C GLN A 298 -3.22 -13.31 19.65
N VAL A 299 -2.01 -12.75 19.62
CA VAL A 299 -0.74 -13.42 19.91
C VAL A 299 0.04 -12.59 20.94
N ALA A 300 1.02 -13.21 21.62
CA ALA A 300 1.86 -12.50 22.58
C ALA A 300 2.86 -11.57 21.86
N GLU A 301 2.51 -10.28 21.75
CA GLU A 301 3.34 -9.25 21.10
C GLU A 301 4.45 -8.71 22.01
N ALA A 302 4.19 -8.60 23.32
CA ALA A 302 5.16 -8.17 24.32
C ALA A 302 4.87 -8.81 25.71
N PRO A 303 5.80 -9.61 26.29
CA PRO A 303 7.00 -10.15 25.67
C PRO A 303 6.66 -11.16 24.54
N LEU A 304 7.45 -11.14 23.46
CA LEU A 304 7.38 -12.15 22.41
C LEU A 304 7.68 -13.55 22.98
N PRO A 305 7.05 -14.62 22.45
CA PRO A 305 7.28 -15.99 22.93
C PRO A 305 8.72 -16.45 22.69
N ARG A 306 9.24 -17.24 23.64
CA ARG A 306 10.47 -18.00 23.43
C ARG A 306 10.22 -19.15 22.45
N SER A 307 11.28 -19.59 21.78
CA SER A 307 11.27 -20.73 20.87
C SER A 307 12.32 -21.74 21.31
N ASP A 308 11.91 -23.01 21.43
CA ASP A 308 12.75 -24.12 21.91
C ASP A 308 13.84 -24.54 20.91
N ARG A 309 13.84 -23.94 19.72
CA ARG A 309 14.88 -24.10 18.69
C ARG A 309 15.68 -22.80 18.57
N PRO A 310 16.91 -22.72 19.14
CA PRO A 310 17.73 -21.53 19.07
C PRO A 310 18.08 -21.12 17.64
N LEU A 311 17.93 -19.82 17.34
CA LEU A 311 18.36 -19.24 16.07
C LEU A 311 19.88 -19.33 15.98
N HIS A 312 20.39 -20.00 14.96
CA HIS A 312 21.82 -20.18 14.73
C HIS A 312 22.17 -19.93 13.26
N TRP A 313 23.46 -19.70 12.98
CA TRP A 313 23.94 -19.54 11.62
C TRP A 313 24.18 -20.91 10.95
N ASP A 314 23.55 -21.15 9.81
CA ASP A 314 23.82 -22.29 8.95
C ASP A 314 24.64 -21.81 7.73
N ALA A 315 25.87 -22.32 7.62
CA ALA A 315 26.80 -21.95 6.55
C ALA A 315 26.47 -22.57 5.19
N ARG A 316 25.63 -23.61 5.14
CA ARG A 316 25.12 -24.22 3.90
C ARG A 316 23.85 -23.51 3.42
N ALA A 317 22.98 -23.09 4.32
CA ALA A 317 21.83 -22.25 4.01
C ALA A 317 22.22 -20.79 3.68
N GLY A 318 23.41 -20.36 4.12
CA GLY A 318 23.90 -18.99 3.94
C GLY A 318 23.13 -17.95 4.76
N MET A 319 22.38 -18.38 5.78
CA MET A 319 21.52 -17.53 6.61
C MET A 319 21.34 -18.12 8.03
N ARG A 320 20.53 -17.47 8.87
CA ARG A 320 20.15 -18.05 10.18
C ARG A 320 18.85 -18.84 10.09
N VAL A 321 18.78 -19.96 10.81
CA VAL A 321 17.67 -20.93 10.79
C VAL A 321 17.27 -21.41 12.20
N ARG A 322 16.12 -22.08 12.31
CA ARG A 322 15.54 -22.73 13.51
C ARG A 322 14.87 -24.06 13.11
#